data_AF-A0A0W1EMM2-F1
#
_entry.id   AF-A0A0W1EMM2-F1
#
_cell.length_a   1.000
_cell.length_b   1.000
_cell.length_c   1.000
_cell.angle_alpha   90.00
_cell.angle_beta   90.00
_cell.angle_gamma   90.00
#
_symmetry.space_group_name_H-M   'P 1'
#
loop_
_entity.id
_entity.type
_entity.pdbx_description
1 polymer ?
#
loop_
_entity_poly.entity_id
_entity_poly.type
_entity_poly.pdbx_seq_one_letter_code
_entity_poly.pdbx_strand_id
1 'polypeptide(L)'
;MDTRKIMLIVGALIIAIGAAFGVNQMMRGASTPQARAAAAPEAQGPMILVATRQLPVGTIIGPDSFRFQPWPKELVEKAYFLKEKTEVNNLVGTVVRYPITAGQPLTQGALVHPGDRGFLAAALGPGMRAVTVKVSQEQGVAGFVFPGDRVDVVLAQEIEVKEGGSYPDDQLYTAETIVNNVRVLATDQRYDAEDETGKTPVRTFGSVTLEATPEIAERIAVAQGMGKLSLALRPLADSAGELDAAIASGAVNVPTKGGTAAEKKMMAEAAGRPTSGRASATTGGDVSRFWVPVSGRVSQPKPQQNFSGGASVPMGGAAPAAPRGPVVRVTRGGQVTEVPVGGK
;
A
#
# COMPACT_ATOMS: atom_id res chain seq x y z
N MET A 1 7.32 -92.36 -37.02
CA MET A 1 6.47 -92.01 -35.86
C MET A 1 5.13 -92.73 -36.03
N ASP A 2 4.65 -93.40 -34.99
CA ASP A 2 3.37 -94.11 -35.00
C ASP A 2 2.22 -93.17 -35.39
N THR A 3 1.42 -93.53 -36.40
CA THR A 3 0.27 -92.74 -36.88
C THR A 3 -0.72 -92.43 -35.75
N ARG A 4 -0.85 -93.34 -34.78
CA ARG A 4 -1.63 -93.14 -33.55
C ARG A 4 -1.09 -92.01 -32.67
N LYS A 5 0.24 -91.88 -32.54
CA LYS A 5 0.87 -90.79 -31.76
C LYS A 5 0.71 -89.45 -32.47
N ILE A 6 0.79 -89.43 -33.81
CA ILE A 6 0.59 -88.21 -34.61
C ILE A 6 -0.87 -87.74 -34.49
N MET A 7 -1.86 -88.63 -34.59
CA MET A 7 -3.27 -88.25 -34.41
C MET A 7 -3.57 -87.74 -32.99
N LEU A 8 -2.93 -88.32 -31.96
CA LEU A 8 -3.08 -87.85 -30.58
C LEU A 8 -2.50 -86.44 -30.37
N ILE A 9 -1.34 -86.16 -30.97
CA ILE A 9 -0.71 -84.83 -30.90
C ILE A 9 -1.54 -83.79 -31.64
N VAL A 10 -2.07 -84.12 -32.82
CA VAL A 10 -2.92 -83.20 -33.59
C VAL A 10 -4.24 -82.94 -32.88
N GLY A 11 -4.87 -83.96 -32.30
CA GLY A 11 -6.09 -83.80 -31.49
C GLY A 11 -5.87 -82.92 -30.27
N ALA A 12 -4.76 -83.11 -29.55
CA ALA A 12 -4.40 -82.28 -28.40
C ALA A 12 -4.14 -80.81 -28.80
N LEU A 13 -3.50 -80.59 -29.95
CA LEU A 13 -3.22 -79.25 -30.47
C LEU A 13 -4.52 -78.48 -30.78
N ILE A 14 -5.51 -79.14 -31.40
CA ILE A 14 -6.80 -78.52 -31.74
C ILE A 14 -7.56 -78.12 -30.48
N ILE A 15 -7.56 -78.97 -29.45
CA ILE A 15 -8.22 -78.68 -28.16
C ILE A 15 -7.54 -77.50 -27.46
N ALA A 16 -6.20 -77.46 -27.47
CA ALA A 16 -5.44 -76.36 -26.87
C ALA A 16 -5.73 -75.01 -27.55
N ILE A 17 -5.80 -75.00 -28.89
CA ILE A 17 -6.13 -73.79 -29.66
C ILE A 17 -7.56 -73.34 -29.38
N GLY A 18 -8.52 -74.27 -29.34
CA GLY A 18 -9.92 -73.97 -29.03
C GLY A 18 -10.11 -73.39 -27.63
N ALA A 19 -9.43 -73.95 -26.62
CA ALA A 19 -9.46 -73.46 -25.24
C ALA A 19 -8.83 -72.07 -25.12
N ALA A 20 -7.67 -71.84 -25.76
CA ALA A 20 -7.00 -70.55 -25.75
C ALA A 20 -7.85 -69.45 -26.41
N PHE A 21 -8.54 -69.78 -27.51
CA PHE A 21 -9.44 -68.86 -28.19
C PHE A 21 -10.68 -68.53 -27.33
N GLY A 22 -11.27 -69.53 -26.68
CA GLY A 22 -12.41 -69.33 -25.78
C GLY A 22 -12.08 -68.43 -24.58
N VAL A 23 -10.92 -68.64 -23.94
CA VAL A 23 -10.45 -67.81 -22.82
C VAL A 23 -10.15 -66.37 -23.29
N ASN A 24 -9.51 -66.20 -24.45
CA ASN A 24 -9.21 -64.88 -25.00
C ASN A 24 -10.49 -64.11 -25.38
N GLN A 25 -11.51 -64.80 -25.91
CA GLN A 25 -12.81 -64.21 -26.22
C GLN A 25 -13.55 -63.77 -24.94
N MET A 26 -13.48 -64.58 -23.88
CA MET A 26 -14.08 -64.25 -22.58
C MET A 26 -13.35 -63.09 -21.88
N MET A 27 -12.03 -63.02 -21.97
CA MET A 27 -11.25 -61.90 -21.43
C MET A 27 -11.41 -60.61 -22.23
N ARG A 28 -11.68 -60.68 -23.54
CA ARG A 28 -12.00 -59.51 -24.38
C ARG A 28 -13.43 -59.01 -24.19
N GLY A 29 -14.36 -59.89 -23.79
CA GLY A 29 -15.75 -59.55 -23.46
C GLY A 29 -15.96 -59.10 -22.02
N ALA A 30 -15.05 -59.45 -21.11
CA ALA A 30 -14.95 -58.84 -19.80
C ALA A 30 -14.40 -57.43 -19.98
N SER A 31 -15.28 -56.46 -20.26
CA SER A 31 -14.97 -55.06 -20.03
C SER A 31 -14.39 -54.96 -18.64
N THR A 32 -13.10 -54.64 -18.56
CA THR A 32 -12.51 -54.12 -17.33
C THR A 32 -13.52 -53.09 -16.85
N PRO A 33 -14.06 -53.17 -15.62
CA PRO A 33 -14.88 -52.10 -15.13
C PRO A 33 -13.97 -50.88 -15.18
N GLN A 34 -14.12 -50.07 -16.23
CA GLN A 34 -13.67 -48.72 -16.23
C GLN A 34 -14.36 -48.21 -14.98
N ALA A 35 -13.58 -48.03 -13.91
CA ALA A 35 -13.92 -47.08 -12.89
C ALA A 35 -14.11 -45.81 -13.70
N ARG A 36 -15.36 -45.59 -14.12
CA ARG A 36 -15.87 -44.32 -14.55
C ARG A 36 -15.50 -43.50 -13.35
N ALA A 37 -14.42 -42.72 -13.48
CA ALA A 37 -14.07 -41.75 -12.47
C ALA A 37 -15.38 -41.03 -12.28
N ALA A 38 -16.05 -41.33 -11.16
CA ALA A 38 -17.30 -40.70 -10.83
C ALA A 38 -16.91 -39.24 -10.88
N ALA A 39 -17.46 -38.52 -11.85
CA ALA A 39 -17.27 -37.08 -11.93
C ALA A 39 -17.49 -36.62 -10.51
N ALA A 40 -16.43 -36.08 -9.89
CA ALA A 40 -16.45 -35.70 -8.48
C ALA A 40 -17.79 -35.00 -8.26
N PRO A 41 -18.66 -35.49 -7.35
CA PRO A 41 -20.05 -35.09 -7.31
C PRO A 41 -20.07 -33.57 -7.41
N GLU A 42 -20.62 -33.04 -8.50
CA GLU A 42 -20.75 -31.59 -8.65
C GLU A 42 -21.45 -31.15 -7.37
N ALA A 43 -20.74 -30.39 -6.53
CA ALA A 43 -21.19 -30.08 -5.20
C ALA A 43 -22.45 -29.22 -5.33
N GLN A 44 -23.62 -29.84 -5.45
CA GLN A 44 -24.92 -29.18 -5.45
C GLN A 44 -25.26 -28.87 -4.00
N GLY A 45 -24.49 -27.95 -3.44
CA GLY A 45 -24.62 -27.52 -2.06
C GLY A 45 -24.67 -25.99 -1.94
N PRO A 46 -24.96 -25.48 -0.73
CA PRO A 46 -25.07 -24.06 -0.47
C PRO A 46 -23.82 -23.33 -0.94
N MET A 47 -24.04 -22.16 -1.52
CA MET A 47 -22.95 -21.29 -1.93
C MET A 47 -22.40 -20.56 -0.70
N ILE A 48 -21.12 -20.78 -0.41
CA ILE A 48 -20.40 -20.05 0.64
C ILE A 48 -19.44 -19.03 0.03
N LEU A 49 -19.08 -18.00 0.81
CA LEU A 49 -18.00 -17.10 0.42
C LEU A 49 -16.62 -17.72 0.65
N VAL A 50 -15.79 -17.64 -0.38
CA VAL A 50 -14.40 -18.10 -0.39
C VAL A 50 -13.48 -16.99 -0.89
N ALA A 51 -12.29 -16.88 -0.29
CA ALA A 51 -11.30 -15.88 -0.68
C ALA A 51 -10.74 -16.17 -2.08
N THR A 52 -10.65 -15.16 -2.94
CA THR A 52 -10.07 -15.28 -4.28
C THR A 52 -8.55 -15.19 -4.25
N ARG A 53 -8.00 -14.47 -3.27
CA ARG A 53 -6.57 -14.21 -3.06
C ARG A 53 -6.22 -14.34 -1.58
N GLN A 54 -4.91 -14.30 -1.29
CA GLN A 54 -4.46 -14.18 0.09
C GLN A 54 -4.89 -12.81 0.66
N LEU A 55 -5.50 -12.82 1.84
CA LEU A 55 -5.95 -11.65 2.57
C LEU A 55 -5.19 -11.59 3.92
N PRO A 56 -4.11 -10.79 4.00
CA PRO A 56 -3.41 -10.55 5.26
C PRO A 56 -4.28 -9.84 6.31
N VAL A 57 -3.84 -9.88 7.57
CA VAL A 57 -4.43 -9.07 8.65
C VAL A 57 -4.40 -7.59 8.29
N GLY A 58 -5.47 -6.86 8.61
CA GLY A 58 -5.61 -5.43 8.30
C GLY A 58 -6.03 -5.13 6.86
N THR A 59 -6.25 -6.15 6.03
CA THR A 59 -6.78 -5.97 4.68
C THR A 59 -8.25 -5.56 4.75
N ILE A 60 -8.60 -4.46 4.06
CA ILE A 60 -10.00 -4.08 3.84
C ILE A 60 -10.53 -4.91 2.68
N ILE A 61 -11.70 -5.52 2.85
CA ILE A 61 -12.34 -6.38 1.86
C ILE A 61 -13.05 -5.54 0.79
N GLY A 62 -12.69 -5.79 -0.47
CA GLY A 62 -13.38 -5.28 -1.65
C GLY A 62 -14.23 -6.34 -2.35
N PRO A 63 -15.00 -5.96 -3.39
CA PRO A 63 -15.86 -6.88 -4.15
C PRO A 63 -15.09 -8.01 -4.86
N ASP A 64 -13.80 -7.79 -5.15
CA ASP A 64 -12.90 -8.70 -5.84
C ASP A 64 -12.21 -9.71 -4.90
N SER A 65 -12.26 -9.47 -3.58
CA SER A 65 -11.56 -10.28 -2.57
C SER A 65 -12.19 -11.66 -2.33
N PHE A 66 -13.42 -11.88 -2.80
CA PHE A 66 -14.17 -13.11 -2.54
C PHE A 66 -15.06 -13.53 -3.71
N ARG A 67 -15.47 -14.79 -3.69
CA ARG A 67 -16.46 -15.34 -4.62
C ARG A 67 -17.35 -16.34 -3.92
N PHE A 68 -18.53 -16.56 -4.48
CA PHE A 68 -19.38 -17.67 -4.06
C PHE A 68 -18.88 -18.98 -4.68
N GLN A 69 -18.73 -20.00 -3.86
CA GLN A 69 -18.36 -21.34 -4.29
C GLN A 69 -19.33 -22.38 -3.72
N PRO A 70 -19.78 -23.37 -4.52
CA PRO A 70 -20.55 -24.49 -4.00
C PRO A 70 -19.76 -25.25 -2.93
N TRP A 71 -20.43 -25.57 -1.82
CA TRP A 71 -19.82 -26.31 -0.71
C TRP A 71 -20.69 -27.50 -0.29
N PRO A 72 -20.10 -28.66 0.07
CA PRO A 72 -20.86 -29.80 0.56
C PRO A 72 -21.71 -29.45 1.79
N LYS A 73 -23.01 -29.76 1.76
CA LYS A 73 -23.97 -29.42 2.83
C LYS A 73 -23.52 -29.87 4.22
N GLU A 74 -22.90 -31.04 4.29
CA GLU A 74 -22.41 -31.67 5.52
C GLU A 74 -21.24 -30.92 6.16
N LEU A 75 -20.51 -30.11 5.39
CA LEU A 75 -19.34 -29.36 5.82
C LEU A 75 -19.62 -27.85 5.97
N VAL A 76 -20.88 -27.44 5.87
CA VAL A 76 -21.27 -26.04 6.07
C VAL A 76 -21.37 -25.75 7.55
N GLU A 77 -20.46 -24.93 8.05
CA GLU A 77 -20.48 -24.44 9.42
C GLU A 77 -21.30 -23.15 9.57
N LYS A 78 -21.86 -22.93 10.76
CA LYS A 78 -22.61 -21.69 11.08
C LYS A 78 -21.77 -20.42 10.94
N ALA A 79 -20.45 -20.55 11.09
CA ALA A 79 -19.52 -19.44 10.98
C ALA A 79 -19.30 -18.97 9.54
N TYR A 80 -19.73 -19.74 8.53
CA TYR A 80 -19.54 -19.38 7.12
C TYR A 80 -20.61 -18.43 6.61
N PHE A 81 -20.20 -17.53 5.73
CA PHE A 81 -21.15 -16.66 5.03
C PHE A 81 -21.82 -17.42 3.89
N LEU A 82 -23.14 -17.58 4.00
CA LEU A 82 -23.99 -18.23 3.00
C LEU A 82 -24.61 -17.19 2.08
N LYS A 83 -24.68 -17.49 0.78
CA LYS A 83 -25.28 -16.60 -0.23
C LYS A 83 -26.71 -16.17 0.11
N GLU A 84 -27.50 -17.05 0.70
CA GLU A 84 -28.90 -16.77 1.05
C GLU A 84 -29.06 -15.78 2.21
N LYS A 85 -28.04 -15.65 3.06
CA LYS A 85 -28.09 -14.84 4.29
C LYS A 85 -27.14 -13.64 4.29
N THR A 86 -26.32 -13.52 3.26
CA THR A 86 -25.22 -12.56 3.23
C THR A 86 -25.39 -11.62 2.06
N GLU A 87 -25.59 -10.35 2.36
CA GLU A 87 -25.52 -9.28 1.38
C GLU A 87 -24.07 -8.88 1.15
N VAL A 88 -23.63 -8.99 -0.09
CA VAL A 88 -22.25 -8.68 -0.53
C VAL A 88 -21.84 -7.25 -0.12
N ASN A 89 -22.76 -6.29 -0.23
CA ASN A 89 -22.51 -4.89 0.08
C ASN A 89 -22.16 -4.65 1.56
N ASN A 90 -22.67 -5.48 2.47
CA ASN A 90 -22.39 -5.35 3.91
C ASN A 90 -21.00 -5.91 4.27
N LEU A 91 -20.39 -6.70 3.39
CA LEU A 91 -19.03 -7.23 3.58
C LEU A 91 -17.95 -6.31 3.00
N VAL A 92 -18.30 -5.48 2.03
CA VAL A 92 -17.36 -4.51 1.45
C VAL A 92 -17.04 -3.46 2.51
N GLY A 93 -15.75 -3.18 2.70
CA GLY A 93 -15.27 -2.26 3.75
C GLY A 93 -15.01 -2.94 5.11
N THR A 94 -15.33 -4.22 5.26
CA THR A 94 -14.94 -5.00 6.46
C THR A 94 -13.45 -5.28 6.47
N VAL A 95 -12.89 -5.51 7.65
CA VAL A 95 -11.45 -5.70 7.84
C VAL A 95 -11.14 -7.11 8.28
N VAL A 96 -10.07 -7.68 7.70
CA VAL A 96 -9.57 -9.01 8.02
C VAL A 96 -8.80 -8.99 9.34
N ARG A 97 -9.32 -9.73 10.33
CA ARG A 97 -8.71 -9.88 11.67
C ARG A 97 -7.63 -10.95 11.73
N TYR A 98 -7.81 -12.02 10.96
CA TYR A 98 -6.88 -13.17 10.90
C TYR A 98 -6.53 -13.45 9.44
N PRO A 99 -5.28 -13.85 9.12
CA PRO A 99 -4.87 -14.04 7.74
C PRO A 99 -5.70 -15.16 7.08
N ILE A 100 -6.23 -14.89 5.89
CA ILE A 100 -7.03 -15.84 5.09
C ILE A 100 -6.26 -16.17 3.82
N THR A 101 -6.10 -17.46 3.52
CA THR A 101 -5.46 -17.90 2.27
C THR A 101 -6.44 -18.00 1.12
N ALA A 102 -5.93 -17.90 -0.12
CA ALA A 102 -6.76 -18.07 -1.32
C ALA A 102 -7.44 -19.45 -1.32
N GLY A 103 -8.73 -19.50 -1.63
CA GLY A 103 -9.52 -20.73 -1.61
C GLY A 103 -10.08 -21.11 -0.24
N GLN A 104 -9.77 -20.35 0.83
CA GLN A 104 -10.30 -20.60 2.16
C GLN A 104 -11.69 -19.96 2.35
N PRO A 105 -12.64 -20.64 3.04
CA PRO A 105 -13.92 -20.06 3.44
C PRO A 105 -13.75 -18.81 4.31
N LEU A 106 -14.54 -17.77 4.02
CA LEU A 106 -14.62 -16.60 4.91
C LEU A 106 -15.53 -16.94 6.09
N THR A 107 -15.05 -16.61 7.30
CA THR A 107 -15.79 -16.83 8.53
C THR A 107 -16.18 -15.50 9.18
N GLN A 108 -17.32 -15.47 9.87
CA GLN A 108 -17.81 -14.29 10.59
C GLN A 108 -16.80 -13.78 11.63
N GLY A 109 -16.06 -14.68 12.30
CA GLY A 109 -15.04 -14.30 13.28
C GLY A 109 -13.72 -13.79 12.68
N ALA A 110 -13.50 -14.01 11.39
CA ALA A 110 -12.30 -13.53 10.68
C ALA A 110 -12.45 -12.10 10.13
N LEU A 111 -13.68 -11.58 10.09
CA LEU A 111 -13.98 -10.21 9.64
C LEU A 111 -14.44 -9.34 10.82
N VAL A 112 -14.14 -8.05 10.73
CA VAL A 112 -14.60 -7.05 11.68
C VAL A 112 -15.32 -5.96 10.88
N HIS A 113 -16.55 -5.63 11.28
CA HIS A 113 -17.36 -4.66 10.55
C HIS A 113 -17.02 -3.23 10.96
N PRO A 114 -17.21 -2.25 10.06
CA PRO A 114 -17.19 -0.84 10.45
C PRO A 114 -18.16 -0.60 11.61
N GLY A 115 -17.66 -0.01 12.70
CA GLY A 115 -18.42 0.22 13.94
C GLY A 115 -18.23 -0.83 15.04
N ASP A 116 -17.68 -2.01 14.73
CA ASP A 116 -17.36 -3.00 15.74
C ASP A 116 -16.20 -2.55 16.63
N ARG A 117 -16.25 -2.93 17.91
CA ARG A 117 -15.15 -2.67 18.84
C ARG A 117 -13.88 -3.36 18.32
N GLY A 118 -12.84 -2.56 18.07
CA GLY A 118 -11.56 -3.04 17.58
C GLY A 118 -11.43 -3.09 16.05
N PHE A 119 -12.40 -2.58 15.28
CA PHE A 119 -12.29 -2.42 13.83
C PHE A 119 -11.02 -1.68 13.41
N LEU A 120 -10.81 -0.48 13.97
CA LEU A 120 -9.62 0.32 13.67
C LEU A 120 -8.33 -0.38 14.11
N ALA A 121 -8.35 -1.10 15.23
CA ALA A 121 -7.19 -1.84 15.70
C ALA A 121 -6.86 -3.04 14.80
N ALA A 122 -7.88 -3.71 14.26
CA ALA A 122 -7.70 -4.81 13.31
C ALA A 122 -7.22 -4.32 11.94
N ALA A 123 -7.53 -3.07 11.57
CA ALA A 123 -7.16 -2.46 10.29
C ALA A 123 -5.69 -2.03 10.23
N LEU A 124 -5.07 -1.84 11.38
CA LEU A 124 -3.69 -1.36 11.50
C LEU A 124 -2.67 -2.47 11.18
N GLY A 125 -1.71 -2.11 10.35
CA GLY A 125 -0.49 -2.86 10.16
C GLY A 125 0.41 -2.85 11.41
N PRO A 126 1.32 -3.83 11.54
CA PRO A 126 2.25 -3.89 12.65
C PRO A 126 3.09 -2.61 12.78
N GLY A 127 3.13 -2.03 13.98
CA GLY A 127 3.91 -0.80 14.27
C GLY A 127 3.24 0.52 13.82
N MET A 128 2.07 0.45 13.18
CA MET A 128 1.30 1.61 12.74
C MET A 128 0.33 2.09 13.83
N ARG A 129 -0.09 3.35 13.73
CA ARG A 129 -1.06 4.02 14.61
C ARG A 129 -2.15 4.66 13.76
N ALA A 130 -3.37 4.68 14.28
CA ALA A 130 -4.48 5.40 13.68
C ALA A 130 -4.46 6.86 14.16
N VAL A 131 -4.46 7.81 13.23
CA VAL A 131 -4.47 9.24 13.52
C VAL A 131 -5.64 9.88 12.80
N THR A 132 -6.54 10.53 13.53
CA THR A 132 -7.69 11.22 12.94
C THR A 132 -7.33 12.67 12.66
N VAL A 133 -7.44 13.06 11.40
CA VAL A 133 -7.22 14.43 10.94
C VAL A 133 -8.53 15.08 10.53
N LYS A 134 -8.73 16.33 10.95
CA LYS A 134 -9.76 17.20 10.37
C LYS A 134 -9.24 17.75 9.06
N VAL A 135 -10.00 17.56 7.99
CA VAL A 135 -9.65 18.02 6.65
C VAL A 135 -10.69 19.02 6.17
N SER A 136 -10.22 20.09 5.52
CA SER A 136 -11.12 21.10 4.96
C SER A 136 -11.88 20.52 3.76
N GLN A 137 -13.21 20.56 3.78
CA GLN A 137 -14.03 20.12 2.65
C GLN A 137 -13.87 21.02 1.42
N GLU A 138 -13.52 22.29 1.61
CA GLU A 138 -13.32 23.27 0.54
C GLU A 138 -12.02 23.03 -0.25
N GLN A 139 -11.06 22.29 0.33
CA GLN A 139 -9.67 22.22 -0.14
C GLN A 139 -9.21 20.80 -0.48
N GLY A 140 -10.08 19.79 -0.39
CA GLY A 140 -9.72 18.39 -0.58
C GLY A 140 -10.74 17.61 -1.41
N VAL A 141 -10.40 16.36 -1.75
CA VAL A 141 -11.25 15.42 -2.52
C VAL A 141 -12.44 14.89 -1.68
N ALA A 142 -13.01 15.74 -0.82
CA ALA A 142 -14.01 15.39 0.19
C ALA A 142 -15.25 14.78 -0.49
N GLY A 143 -15.39 13.45 -0.37
CA GLY A 143 -16.45 12.69 -1.04
C GLY A 143 -15.96 11.49 -1.83
N PHE A 144 -14.72 11.49 -2.32
CA PHE A 144 -14.19 10.43 -3.19
C PHE A 144 -13.05 9.62 -2.56
N VAL A 145 -12.70 9.91 -1.32
CA VAL A 145 -11.72 9.12 -0.56
C VAL A 145 -12.47 8.06 0.21
N PHE A 146 -12.12 6.80 -0.01
CA PHE A 146 -12.71 5.64 0.65
C PHE A 146 -11.69 4.92 1.54
N PRO A 147 -12.15 4.18 2.57
CA PRO A 147 -11.28 3.28 3.32
C PRO A 147 -10.52 2.33 2.39
N GLY A 148 -9.19 2.29 2.53
CA GLY A 148 -8.29 1.53 1.66
C GLY A 148 -7.52 2.39 0.65
N ASP A 149 -8.00 3.61 0.36
CA ASP A 149 -7.32 4.52 -0.55
C ASP A 149 -5.99 5.04 0.03
N ARG A 150 -5.14 5.51 -0.87
CA ARG A 150 -3.86 6.16 -0.56
C ARG A 150 -3.97 7.65 -0.82
N VAL A 151 -3.48 8.46 0.11
CA VAL A 151 -3.54 9.92 0.02
C VAL A 151 -2.22 10.56 0.43
N ASP A 152 -1.98 11.76 -0.09
CA ASP A 152 -0.97 12.69 0.40
C ASP A 152 -1.63 13.74 1.29
N VAL A 153 -0.93 14.12 2.35
CA VAL A 153 -1.40 15.12 3.30
C VAL A 153 -0.68 16.44 3.01
N VAL A 154 -1.46 17.46 2.66
CA VAL A 154 -0.97 18.79 2.35
C VAL A 154 -1.33 19.74 3.50
N LEU A 155 -0.33 20.46 3.99
CA LEU A 155 -0.47 21.53 4.97
C LEU A 155 -0.50 22.87 4.25
N ALA A 156 -1.61 23.60 4.36
CA ALA A 156 -1.71 25.00 3.99
C ALA A 156 -1.65 25.86 5.25
N GLN A 157 -0.70 26.80 5.30
CA GLN A 157 -0.51 27.69 6.44
C GLN A 157 -0.33 29.14 5.98
N GLU A 158 -0.72 30.05 6.86
CA GLU A 158 -0.54 31.49 6.74
C GLU A 158 0.46 31.91 7.81
N ILE A 159 1.55 32.52 7.39
CA ILE A 159 2.67 32.91 8.26
C ILE A 159 2.69 34.44 8.32
N GLU A 160 2.49 34.99 9.51
CA GLU A 160 2.65 36.43 9.72
C GLU A 160 4.15 36.78 9.69
N VAL A 161 4.51 37.72 8.82
CA VAL A 161 5.90 38.18 8.67
C VAL A 161 6.05 39.49 9.43
N LYS A 162 7.00 39.55 10.36
CA LYS A 162 7.26 40.79 11.12
C LYS A 162 7.80 41.89 10.21
N GLU A 163 7.33 43.11 10.48
CA GLU A 163 7.76 44.34 9.83
C GLU A 163 9.30 44.47 9.83
N GLY A 164 9.90 44.60 8.64
CA GLY A 164 11.35 44.60 8.43
C GLY A 164 11.94 43.32 7.82
N GLY A 165 11.13 42.28 7.58
CA GLY A 165 11.51 41.13 6.76
C GLY A 165 11.62 41.47 5.27
N SER A 166 12.33 40.64 4.49
CA SER A 166 12.43 40.78 3.02
C SER A 166 11.14 40.39 2.28
N TYR A 167 9.96 40.54 2.88
CA TYR A 167 8.66 40.27 2.25
C TYR A 167 7.84 41.56 2.22
N PRO A 168 7.05 41.81 1.15
CA PRO A 168 6.36 43.07 0.96
C PRO A 168 4.99 43.08 1.66
N ASP A 169 4.46 41.90 1.96
CA ASP A 169 3.19 41.64 2.60
C ASP A 169 3.44 41.17 4.02
N ASP A 170 2.55 41.56 4.95
CA ASP A 170 2.58 41.16 6.36
C ASP A 170 2.23 39.67 6.57
N GLN A 171 1.81 39.00 5.50
CA GLN A 171 1.37 37.60 5.52
C GLN A 171 1.99 36.84 4.36
N LEU A 172 2.41 35.59 4.62
CA LEU A 172 2.92 34.66 3.63
C LEU A 172 2.06 33.39 3.61
N TYR A 173 1.50 33.07 2.46
CA TYR A 173 0.79 31.81 2.25
C TYR A 173 1.75 30.75 1.71
N THR A 174 1.76 29.57 2.34
CA THR A 174 2.55 28.42 1.89
C THR A 174 1.75 27.13 1.98
N ALA A 175 1.99 26.25 1.02
CA ALA A 175 1.45 24.90 0.97
C ALA A 175 2.60 23.90 0.85
N GLU A 176 2.56 22.86 1.69
CA GLU A 176 3.60 21.84 1.75
C GLU A 176 2.99 20.43 1.84
N THR A 177 3.51 19.46 1.07
CA THR A 177 3.13 18.05 1.24
C THR A 177 3.95 17.40 2.34
N ILE A 178 3.36 17.28 3.53
CA ILE A 178 4.05 16.86 4.76
C ILE A 178 4.20 15.34 4.89
N VAL A 179 3.28 14.57 4.30
CA VAL A 179 3.28 13.11 4.33
C VAL A 179 2.76 12.59 3.02
N ASN A 180 3.45 11.61 2.46
CA ASN A 180 3.10 10.95 1.22
C ASN A 180 2.65 9.51 1.45
N ASN A 181 1.81 9.00 0.56
CA ASN A 181 1.40 7.60 0.45
C ASN A 181 0.73 7.02 1.70
N VAL A 182 -0.08 7.81 2.38
CA VAL A 182 -0.76 7.42 3.62
C VAL A 182 -2.03 6.65 3.31
N ARG A 183 -2.22 5.51 3.96
CA ARG A 183 -3.44 4.73 3.80
C ARG A 183 -4.57 5.29 4.66
N VAL A 184 -5.76 5.36 4.08
CA VAL A 184 -6.98 5.75 4.77
C VAL A 184 -7.62 4.53 5.41
N LEU A 185 -7.89 4.61 6.72
CA LEU A 185 -8.52 3.55 7.51
C LEU A 185 -10.03 3.75 7.61
N ALA A 186 -10.46 5.00 7.81
CA ALA A 186 -11.86 5.34 7.96
C ALA A 186 -12.10 6.80 7.56
N THR A 187 -13.30 7.08 7.10
CA THR A 187 -13.79 8.43 6.84
C THR A 187 -15.05 8.66 7.66
N ASP A 188 -15.20 9.84 8.24
CA ASP A 188 -16.38 10.22 9.02
C ASP A 188 -17.56 10.63 8.11
N GLN A 189 -17.80 9.83 7.07
CA GLN A 189 -18.96 9.96 6.20
C GLN A 189 -20.10 9.16 6.82
N ARG A 190 -20.70 9.72 7.87
CA ARG A 190 -21.97 9.18 8.38
C ARG A 190 -23.07 9.58 7.41
N TYR A 191 -23.39 8.69 6.47
CA TYR A 191 -24.70 8.68 5.81
C TYR A 191 -25.73 8.19 6.84
N ASP A 192 -26.05 9.02 7.83
CA ASP A 192 -27.26 8.78 8.60
C ASP A 192 -28.44 9.15 7.70
N ALA A 193 -29.22 8.13 7.38
CA ALA A 193 -30.59 8.26 6.94
C ALA A 193 -31.35 9.13 7.96
N GLU A 194 -32.11 10.08 7.42
CA GLU A 194 -33.12 10.95 8.03
C GLU A 194 -33.32 10.81 9.56
N ASP A 195 -33.07 11.91 10.29
CA ASP A 195 -33.61 12.07 11.65
C ASP A 195 -35.15 11.93 11.60
N GLU A 196 -35.77 11.38 12.66
CA GLU A 196 -37.23 11.15 12.84
C GLU A 196 -38.15 12.40 12.67
N THR A 197 -37.58 13.55 12.31
CA THR A 197 -38.28 14.82 12.04
C THR A 197 -38.23 15.28 10.58
N GLY A 198 -37.70 14.46 9.65
CA GLY A 198 -37.72 14.76 8.21
C GLY A 198 -36.91 16.01 7.82
N LYS A 199 -36.02 16.47 8.69
CA LYS A 199 -35.06 17.54 8.41
C LYS A 199 -33.68 16.93 8.42
N THR A 200 -32.99 16.97 7.30
CA THR A 200 -31.59 16.57 7.17
C THR A 200 -30.73 17.53 7.99
N PRO A 201 -30.16 17.15 9.15
CA PRO A 201 -29.15 17.99 9.76
C PRO A 201 -27.97 18.06 8.79
N VAL A 202 -27.53 19.27 8.44
CA VAL A 202 -26.29 19.48 7.67
C VAL A 202 -25.13 19.08 8.60
N ARG A 203 -24.78 17.79 8.61
CA ARG A 203 -23.66 17.29 9.39
C ARG A 203 -22.39 17.43 8.55
N THR A 204 -21.73 18.57 8.71
CA THR A 204 -20.40 18.83 8.18
C THR A 204 -19.36 18.15 9.07
N PHE A 205 -18.97 16.91 8.74
CA PHE A 205 -17.74 16.33 9.30
C PHE A 205 -16.86 15.75 8.19
N GLY A 206 -15.75 16.46 7.93
CA GLY A 206 -14.65 16.03 7.07
C GLY A 206 -13.49 15.57 7.93
N SER A 207 -13.64 14.46 8.66
CA SER A 207 -12.51 13.85 9.36
C SER A 207 -12.13 12.53 8.71
N VAL A 208 -10.83 12.28 8.63
CA VAL A 208 -10.26 11.09 8.01
C VAL A 208 -9.27 10.47 8.98
N THR A 209 -9.38 9.15 9.17
CA THR A 209 -8.46 8.39 10.00
C THR A 209 -7.40 7.76 9.10
N LEU A 210 -6.15 8.11 9.37
CA LEU A 210 -4.99 7.74 8.59
C LEU A 210 -4.15 6.69 9.34
N GLU A 211 -3.55 5.78 8.58
CA GLU A 211 -2.55 4.83 9.07
C GLU A 211 -1.15 5.46 9.01
N ALA A 212 -0.58 5.80 10.16
CA ALA A 212 0.69 6.50 10.27
C ALA A 212 1.70 5.75 11.16
N THR A 213 2.99 5.90 10.87
CA THR A 213 4.03 5.53 11.84
C THR A 213 4.00 6.50 13.04
N PRO A 214 4.56 6.15 14.21
CA PRO A 214 4.64 7.08 15.35
C PRO A 214 5.22 8.45 14.97
N GLU A 215 6.32 8.47 14.22
CA GLU A 215 6.96 9.72 13.79
C GLU A 215 6.05 10.54 12.87
N ILE A 216 5.35 9.89 11.93
CA ILE A 216 4.39 10.57 11.05
C ILE A 216 3.21 11.11 11.85
N ALA A 217 2.74 10.37 12.87
CA ALA A 217 1.67 10.82 13.75
C ALA A 217 2.04 12.12 14.49
N GLU A 218 3.26 12.22 14.99
CA GLU A 218 3.78 13.43 15.64
C GLU A 218 3.84 14.60 14.65
N ARG A 219 4.34 14.38 13.43
CA ARG A 219 4.38 15.42 12.37
C ARG A 219 2.99 15.91 11.99
N ILE A 220 2.03 15.00 11.83
CA ILE A 220 0.63 15.34 11.55
C ILE A 220 0.05 16.18 12.70
N ALA A 221 0.28 15.78 13.95
CA ALA A 221 -0.22 16.52 15.11
C ALA A 221 0.32 17.95 15.17
N VAL A 222 1.61 18.14 14.87
CA VAL A 222 2.22 19.48 14.77
C VAL A 222 1.60 20.28 13.62
N ALA A 223 1.46 19.67 12.44
CA ALA A 223 0.89 20.33 11.27
C ALA A 223 -0.57 20.77 11.48
N GLN A 224 -1.37 19.99 12.22
CA GLN A 224 -2.73 20.38 12.61
C GLN A 224 -2.79 21.65 13.46
N GLY A 225 -1.74 21.92 14.24
CA GLY A 225 -1.62 23.16 15.01
C GLY A 225 -1.12 24.35 14.19
N MET A 226 -0.40 24.10 13.09
CA MET A 226 0.21 25.14 12.24
C MET A 226 -0.76 25.71 11.20
N GLY A 227 -1.71 24.91 10.71
CA GLY A 227 -2.58 25.34 9.61
C GLY A 227 -3.68 24.37 9.26
N LYS A 228 -4.23 24.52 8.06
CA LYS A 228 -5.30 23.68 7.52
C LYS A 228 -4.70 22.50 6.75
N LEU A 229 -5.22 21.31 7.02
CA LEU A 229 -4.85 20.12 6.26
C LEU A 229 -5.85 19.85 5.12
N SER A 230 -5.33 19.47 3.97
CA SER A 230 -6.09 18.89 2.85
C SER A 230 -5.47 17.57 2.40
N LEU A 231 -6.24 16.79 1.64
CA LEU A 231 -5.83 15.48 1.12
C LEU A 231 -5.80 15.52 -0.39
N ALA A 232 -4.75 14.93 -0.96
CA ALA A 232 -4.66 14.62 -2.39
C ALA A 232 -4.75 13.10 -2.58
N LEU A 233 -5.74 12.63 -3.34
CA LEU A 233 -5.95 11.21 -3.61
C LEU A 233 -4.90 10.70 -4.60
N ARG A 234 -4.30 9.55 -4.30
CA ARG A 234 -3.30 8.92 -5.18
C ARG A 234 -3.96 7.97 -6.18
N PRO A 235 -3.42 7.87 -7.41
CA PRO A 235 -3.87 6.87 -8.37
C PRO A 235 -3.52 5.46 -7.89
N LEU A 236 -4.40 4.49 -8.15
CA LEU A 236 -4.15 3.08 -7.84
C LEU A 236 -2.94 2.47 -8.59
N ALA A 237 -2.51 3.09 -9.70
CA ALA A 237 -1.48 2.56 -10.60
C ALA A 237 -0.10 3.25 -10.50
N ASP A 238 0.07 4.27 -9.66
CA ASP A 238 1.27 5.15 -9.69
C ASP A 238 2.50 4.61 -8.94
N SER A 239 2.40 3.40 -8.40
CA SER A 239 3.41 2.81 -7.51
C SER A 239 4.78 2.55 -8.16
N ALA A 240 4.86 2.41 -9.49
CA ALA A 240 6.12 2.08 -10.17
C ALA A 240 7.07 3.28 -10.27
N GLY A 241 6.58 4.44 -10.72
CA GLY A 241 7.42 5.64 -10.91
C GLY A 241 7.91 6.24 -9.60
N GLU A 242 7.12 6.14 -8.54
CA GLU A 242 7.51 6.63 -7.21
C GLU A 242 8.47 5.69 -6.50
N LEU A 243 8.33 4.38 -6.70
CA LEU A 243 9.31 3.42 -6.23
C LEU A 243 10.67 3.67 -6.89
N ASP A 244 10.70 3.96 -8.19
CA ASP A 244 11.92 4.35 -8.91
C ASP A 244 12.51 5.65 -8.34
N ALA A 245 11.68 6.65 -8.02
CA ALA A 245 12.11 7.88 -7.36
C ALA A 245 12.59 7.67 -5.91
N ALA A 246 11.99 6.74 -5.17
CA ALA A 246 12.36 6.39 -3.80
C ALA A 246 13.69 5.60 -3.76
N ILE A 247 13.93 4.75 -4.76
CA ILE A 247 15.22 4.08 -4.97
C ILE A 247 16.27 5.12 -5.37
N ALA A 248 15.95 6.03 -6.30
CA ALA A 248 16.86 7.08 -6.75
C ALA A 248 17.23 8.09 -5.65
N SER A 249 16.31 8.38 -4.73
CA SER A 249 16.54 9.26 -3.58
C SER A 249 17.21 8.57 -2.40
N GLY A 250 17.42 7.25 -2.46
CA GLY A 250 18.04 6.45 -1.39
C GLY A 250 17.11 6.18 -0.20
N ALA A 251 15.81 6.49 -0.32
CA ALA A 251 14.81 6.17 0.70
C ALA A 251 14.54 4.65 0.81
N VAL A 252 14.83 3.89 -0.25
CA VAL A 252 14.73 2.42 -0.29
C VAL A 252 16.09 1.85 -0.72
N ASN A 253 16.74 1.08 0.17
CA ASN A 253 18.00 0.42 -0.13
C ASN A 253 17.73 -0.98 -0.70
N VAL A 254 18.06 -1.19 -1.98
CA VAL A 254 17.90 -2.48 -2.67
C VAL A 254 19.23 -3.24 -2.61
N PRO A 255 19.31 -4.40 -1.93
CA PRO A 255 20.52 -5.20 -1.93
C PRO A 255 20.77 -5.80 -3.32
N THR A 256 21.97 -5.60 -3.88
CA THR A 256 22.37 -6.11 -5.21
C THR A 256 22.43 -7.64 -5.33
N LYS A 257 22.16 -8.38 -4.24
CA LYS A 257 22.19 -9.84 -4.19
C LYS A 257 21.10 -10.38 -3.27
N GLY A 258 19.86 -10.52 -3.78
CA GLY A 258 18.75 -11.17 -3.07
C GLY A 258 17.78 -11.81 -4.07
N GLY A 259 17.27 -13.01 -3.77
CA GLY A 259 16.39 -13.76 -4.69
C GLY A 259 15.07 -13.05 -4.98
N THR A 260 14.56 -13.26 -6.20
CA THR A 260 13.47 -12.51 -6.85
C THR A 260 12.15 -12.44 -6.06
N ALA A 261 11.83 -13.42 -5.22
CA ALA A 261 10.57 -13.43 -4.47
C ALA A 261 10.62 -12.63 -3.16
N ALA A 262 11.71 -12.71 -2.41
CA ALA A 262 11.89 -11.96 -1.16
C ALA A 262 12.15 -10.47 -1.46
N GLU A 263 12.91 -10.20 -2.53
CA GLU A 263 13.12 -8.85 -3.04
C GLU A 263 11.82 -8.20 -3.50
N LYS A 264 11.01 -8.90 -4.31
CA LYS A 264 9.69 -8.41 -4.76
C LYS A 264 8.74 -8.14 -3.59
N LYS A 265 8.79 -8.95 -2.53
CA LYS A 265 7.99 -8.73 -1.31
C LYS A 265 8.46 -7.50 -0.53
N MET A 266 9.76 -7.34 -0.32
CA MET A 266 10.32 -6.15 0.34
C MET A 266 10.04 -4.87 -0.47
N MET A 267 10.13 -4.96 -1.79
CA MET A 267 9.89 -3.85 -2.70
C MET A 267 8.41 -3.44 -2.72
N ALA A 268 7.49 -4.41 -2.73
CA ALA A 268 6.06 -4.15 -2.60
C ALA A 268 5.71 -3.55 -1.22
N GLU A 269 6.37 -4.00 -0.15
CA GLU A 269 6.18 -3.45 1.19
C GLU A 269 6.73 -2.02 1.31
N ALA A 270 7.90 -1.74 0.71
CA ALA A 270 8.48 -0.40 0.67
C ALA A 270 7.62 0.58 -0.15
N ALA A 271 7.10 0.15 -1.31
CA ALA A 271 6.18 0.94 -2.12
C ALA A 271 4.85 1.23 -1.39
N GLY A 272 4.48 0.40 -0.42
CA GLY A 272 3.27 0.56 0.39
C GLY A 272 3.45 1.32 1.69
N ARG A 273 4.65 1.82 2.02
CA ARG A 273 4.88 2.56 3.28
C ARG A 273 4.65 4.06 3.09
N PRO A 274 4.00 4.74 4.05
CA PRO A 274 3.94 6.19 4.03
C PRO A 274 5.33 6.77 4.26
N THR A 275 5.67 7.84 3.55
CA THR A 275 6.97 8.51 3.66
C THR A 275 6.78 9.99 3.97
N SER A 276 7.63 10.52 4.85
CA SER A 276 7.64 11.94 5.22
C SER A 276 8.94 12.60 4.74
N GLY A 277 9.33 12.27 3.49
CA GLY A 277 10.55 12.76 2.85
C GLY A 277 10.57 14.28 2.63
N ARG A 278 11.53 14.75 1.83
CA ARG A 278 11.70 16.19 1.56
C ARG A 278 10.42 16.74 0.95
N ALA A 279 9.69 17.53 1.72
CA ALA A 279 8.40 18.03 1.29
C ALA A 279 8.55 18.99 0.10
N SER A 280 7.65 18.88 -0.87
CA SER A 280 7.47 19.91 -1.88
C SER A 280 6.73 21.09 -1.25
N ALA A 281 7.29 22.29 -1.36
CA ALA A 281 6.66 23.51 -0.85
C ALA A 281 6.40 24.49 -2.01
N THR A 282 5.27 25.15 -1.95
CA THR A 282 4.83 26.18 -2.91
C THR A 282 4.36 27.41 -2.14
N THR A 283 4.76 28.59 -2.59
CA THR A 283 4.40 29.87 -1.95
C THR A 283 3.35 30.63 -2.75
N GLY A 284 2.72 31.64 -2.14
CA GLY A 284 1.79 32.55 -2.82
C GLY A 284 2.36 33.19 -4.11
N GLY A 285 3.68 33.46 -4.12
CA GLY A 285 4.38 33.99 -5.28
C GLY A 285 4.51 33.04 -6.46
N ASP A 286 4.48 31.73 -6.22
CA ASP A 286 4.57 30.72 -7.28
C ASP A 286 3.23 30.52 -8.00
N VAL A 287 2.11 30.86 -7.34
CA VAL A 287 0.75 30.56 -7.83
C VAL A 287 -0.05 31.81 -8.25
N SER A 288 0.26 32.99 -7.70
CA SER A 288 -0.48 34.22 -7.99
C SER A 288 0.38 35.25 -8.72
N ARG A 289 -0.06 35.65 -9.92
CA ARG A 289 0.55 36.76 -10.69
C ARG A 289 0.40 38.14 -10.05
N PHE A 290 -0.49 38.25 -9.06
CA PHE A 290 -0.73 39.47 -8.31
C PHE A 290 0.06 39.51 -7.02
N TRP A 291 0.77 38.43 -6.69
CA TRP A 291 1.75 38.43 -5.62
C TRP A 291 2.93 39.29 -6.04
N VAL A 292 3.36 40.21 -5.17
CA VAL A 292 4.54 41.05 -5.43
C VAL A 292 5.77 40.26 -4.97
N PRO A 293 6.61 39.69 -5.87
CA PRO A 293 7.83 39.04 -5.43
C PRO A 293 8.81 40.11 -4.92
N VAL A 294 9.41 39.90 -3.74
CA VAL A 294 10.57 40.69 -3.34
C VAL A 294 11.76 40.21 -4.15
N SER A 295 12.43 41.15 -4.79
CA SER A 295 13.75 40.94 -5.39
C SER A 295 14.74 40.56 -4.30
N GLY A 296 14.95 39.25 -4.07
CA GLY A 296 15.78 38.80 -2.95
C GLY A 296 15.86 37.29 -2.72
N ARG A 297 16.08 36.49 -3.77
CA ARG A 297 16.48 35.05 -3.76
C ARG A 297 15.59 34.05 -2.98
N VAL A 298 14.94 33.12 -3.69
CA VAL A 298 15.18 31.66 -3.55
C VAL A 298 15.00 30.95 -4.90
N SER A 299 16.03 30.96 -5.73
CA SER A 299 16.18 29.99 -6.84
C SER A 299 17.67 29.72 -7.02
N GLN A 300 18.27 29.05 -6.06
CA GLN A 300 19.51 28.33 -6.32
C GLN A 300 19.26 26.86 -5.99
N PRO A 301 19.24 25.97 -6.99
CA PRO A 301 19.45 24.56 -6.74
C PRO A 301 20.78 24.45 -5.99
N LYS A 302 20.79 23.77 -4.85
CA LYS A 302 22.01 23.44 -4.12
C LYS A 302 22.96 22.79 -5.15
N PRO A 303 24.18 23.32 -5.39
CA PRO A 303 25.07 22.73 -6.38
C PRO A 303 25.34 21.29 -5.97
N GLN A 304 24.94 20.38 -6.85
CA GLN A 304 25.23 18.97 -6.76
C GLN A 304 26.75 18.85 -6.78
N GLN A 305 27.33 18.47 -5.64
CA GLN A 305 28.75 18.18 -5.55
C GLN A 305 29.03 16.98 -6.44
N ASN A 306 29.48 17.25 -7.66
CA ASN A 306 30.09 16.27 -8.54
C ASN A 306 31.34 15.74 -7.84
N PHE A 307 31.25 14.52 -7.29
CA PHE A 307 32.43 13.72 -7.03
C PHE A 307 32.95 13.17 -8.37
N SER A 308 33.68 14.01 -9.11
CA SER A 308 34.58 13.55 -10.16
C SER A 308 35.94 13.30 -9.53
N GLY A 309 36.36 12.03 -9.55
CA GLY A 309 37.58 11.57 -8.90
C GLY A 309 38.88 12.10 -9.49
N GLY A 310 39.94 11.86 -8.71
CA GLY A 310 41.33 11.85 -9.17
C GLY A 310 42.15 13.08 -8.78
N ALA A 311 42.73 13.07 -7.58
CA ALA A 311 44.12 13.51 -7.36
C ALA A 311 44.59 13.20 -5.93
N SER A 312 45.75 12.53 -5.89
CA SER A 312 46.65 12.20 -4.79
C SER A 312 46.69 13.13 -3.56
N VAL A 313 46.59 12.53 -2.39
CA VAL A 313 46.96 13.09 -1.08
C VAL A 313 48.48 12.99 -0.89
N PRO A 314 49.19 14.02 -0.41
CA PRO A 314 50.36 13.82 0.41
C PRO A 314 50.02 14.10 1.88
N MET A 315 50.40 13.15 2.75
CA MET A 315 50.42 13.30 4.20
C MET A 315 51.27 14.51 4.62
N GLY A 316 50.75 15.31 5.56
CA GLY A 316 51.53 16.29 6.31
C GLY A 316 50.66 16.91 7.40
N GLY A 317 50.89 16.53 8.65
CA GLY A 317 50.06 16.93 9.79
C GLY A 317 50.20 18.40 10.19
N ALA A 318 49.11 19.00 10.64
CA ALA A 318 49.10 20.20 11.48
C ALA A 318 47.77 20.32 12.24
N ALA A 319 47.86 20.72 13.50
CA ALA A 319 46.84 20.78 14.54
C ALA A 319 45.59 21.65 14.21
N PRO A 320 44.45 21.44 14.91
CA PRO A 320 43.21 22.16 14.63
C PRO A 320 43.32 23.67 14.93
N ALA A 321 42.97 24.48 13.93
CA ALA A 321 42.96 25.94 13.98
C ALA A 321 41.86 26.47 14.92
N ALA A 322 42.24 27.40 15.79
CA ALA A 322 41.34 28.15 16.67
C ALA A 322 40.34 29.03 15.88
N PRO A 323 39.12 29.30 16.40
CA PRO A 323 38.12 30.10 15.71
C PRO A 323 38.58 31.55 15.51
N ARG A 324 38.61 32.01 14.26
CA ARG A 324 38.87 33.42 13.90
C ARG A 324 37.58 34.25 14.09
N GLY A 325 37.68 35.34 14.83
CA GLY A 325 36.60 36.31 15.02
C GLY A 325 36.27 37.11 13.74
N PRO A 326 35.27 38.00 13.78
CA PRO A 326 34.83 38.77 12.61
C PRO A 326 35.96 39.63 12.02
N VAL A 327 36.11 39.60 10.69
CA VAL A 327 37.06 40.41 9.91
C VAL A 327 36.30 41.26 8.89
N VAL A 328 36.82 42.45 8.58
CA VAL A 328 36.33 43.31 7.49
C VAL A 328 37.35 43.31 6.37
N ARG A 329 36.87 43.16 5.13
CA ARG A 329 37.70 43.30 3.92
C ARG A 329 37.77 44.76 3.51
N VAL A 330 38.97 45.33 3.52
CA VAL A 330 39.22 46.68 3.02
C VAL A 330 39.94 46.58 1.68
N THR A 331 39.43 47.29 0.68
CA THR A 331 40.04 47.35 -0.66
C THR A 331 40.72 48.70 -0.83
N ARG A 332 42.03 48.71 -1.13
CA ARG A 332 42.76 49.94 -1.48
C ARG A 332 43.62 49.67 -2.72
N GLY A 333 43.41 50.44 -3.78
CA GLY A 333 44.24 50.36 -4.99
C GLY A 333 44.27 48.99 -5.67
N GLY A 334 43.18 48.21 -5.61
CA GLY A 334 43.09 46.87 -6.21
C GLY A 334 43.59 45.72 -5.33
N GLN A 335 44.09 46.00 -4.13
CA GLN A 335 44.49 44.99 -3.14
C GLN A 335 43.40 44.87 -2.06
N VAL A 336 42.97 43.63 -1.77
CA VAL A 336 41.99 43.31 -0.72
C VAL A 336 42.71 42.76 0.50
N THR A 337 42.63 43.45 1.63
CA THR A 337 43.21 43.01 2.91
C THR A 337 42.12 42.74 3.95
N GLU A 338 42.22 41.62 4.67
CA GLU A 338 41.32 41.27 5.78
C GLU A 338 41.87 41.83 7.10
N VAL A 339 41.06 42.66 7.78
CA VAL A 339 41.43 43.28 9.06
C VAL A 339 40.46 42.79 10.15
N PRO A 340 40.94 42.22 11.27
CA PRO A 340 40.08 41.77 12.36
C PRO A 340 39.39 42.94 13.06
N VAL A 341 38.12 42.75 13.41
CA VAL A 341 37.28 43.77 14.06
C VAL A 341 37.38 43.59 15.57
N GLY A 342 38.20 44.41 16.24
CA GLY A 342 38.18 44.50 17.71
C GLY A 342 39.37 45.20 18.35
N GLY A 343 39.08 46.28 19.11
CA GLY A 343 39.82 46.67 20.31
C GLY A 343 40.70 47.93 20.21
N LYS A 344 40.11 49.11 20.40
CA LYS A 344 40.61 50.05 21.42
C LYS A 344 39.59 50.03 22.55
#